data_AF-A0A3D0S334-F1
#
_entry.id   AF-A0A3D0S334-F1
#
_cell.length_a   1.000
_cell.length_b   1.000
_cell.length_c   1.000
_cell.angle_alpha   90.00
_cell.angle_beta   90.00
_cell.angle_gamma   90.00
#
_symmetry.space_group_name_H-M   'P 1'
#
loop_
_entity.id
_entity.type
_entity.pdbx_description
1 polymer ?
#
loop_
_entity_poly.entity_id
_entity_poly.type
_entity_poly.pdbx_seq_one_letter_code
_entity_poly.pdbx_strand_id
1 'polypeptide(L)' 'MPSSRVAQLESEGDIAADYLEELLDIADLDGDLDMDVEGDRAAVSIVGADLNQLVGRDGEVLEALQELTRLAVYR' A
#
# COMPACT_ATOMS: atom_id res chain seq x y z
N MET A 1 23.90 -8.89 -7.80
CA MET A 1 23.08 -7.76 -7.35
C MET A 1 21.65 -8.08 -7.75
N PRO A 2 20.64 -7.87 -6.88
CA PRO A 2 19.25 -7.87 -7.36
C PRO A 2 19.20 -6.99 -8.61
N SER A 3 18.43 -7.39 -9.63
CA SER A 3 18.31 -6.57 -10.83
C SER A 3 17.85 -5.18 -10.37
N SER A 4 18.41 -4.10 -10.92
CA SER A 4 18.11 -2.72 -10.48
C SER A 4 16.60 -2.43 -10.40
N ARG A 5 15.80 -3.17 -11.18
CA ARG A 5 14.35 -3.11 -11.18
C ARG A 5 13.71 -3.70 -9.91
N VAL A 6 14.19 -4.83 -9.40
CA VAL A 6 13.65 -5.41 -8.16
C VAL A 6 13.92 -4.47 -6.98
N ALA A 7 15.14 -3.96 -6.87
CA ALA A 7 15.49 -2.99 -5.83
C ALA A 7 14.66 -1.68 -5.92
N GLN A 8 14.31 -1.28 -7.15
CA GLN A 8 13.41 -0.15 -7.36
C GLN A 8 11.99 -0.47 -6.90
N LEU A 9 11.45 -1.64 -7.26
CA LEU A 9 10.11 -2.07 -6.83
C LEU A 9 10.03 -2.26 -5.31
N GLU A 10 11.08 -2.78 -4.67
CA GLU A 10 11.19 -2.85 -3.21
C GLU A 10 11.10 -1.43 -2.60
N SER A 11 11.89 -0.48 -3.12
CA SER A 11 11.84 0.91 -2.65
C SER A 11 10.49 1.60 -2.90
N GLU A 12 9.82 1.30 -4.01
CA GLU A 12 8.46 1.80 -4.29
C GLU A 12 7.44 1.18 -3.33
N GLY A 13 7.60 -0.10 -3.01
CA GLY A 13 6.83 -0.80 -1.98
C GLY A 13 7.00 -0.17 -0.61
N ASP A 14 8.24 0.07 -0.17
CA ASP A 14 8.55 0.67 1.13
C ASP A 14 7.84 2.02 1.31
N ILE A 15 7.93 2.91 0.31
CA ILE A 15 7.25 4.22 0.34
C ILE A 15 5.71 4.07 0.39
N ALA A 16 5.18 3.12 -0.38
CA ALA A 16 3.75 2.85 -0.39
C ALA A 16 3.26 2.30 0.96
N ALA A 17 4.04 1.43 1.60
CA ALA A 17 3.74 0.89 2.91
C ALA A 17 3.83 1.98 3.98
N ASP A 18 4.90 2.77 4.03
CA ASP A 18 5.05 3.88 4.98
C ASP A 18 3.85 4.85 4.92
N TYR A 19 3.41 5.21 3.71
CA TYR A 19 2.25 6.07 3.51
C TYR A 19 0.95 5.45 4.05
N LEU A 20 0.74 4.16 3.79
CA LEU A 20 -0.45 3.45 4.25
C LEU A 20 -0.41 3.22 5.77
N GLU A 21 0.77 2.95 6.35
CA GLU A 21 0.94 2.76 7.79
C GLU A 21 0.57 4.02 8.57
N GLU A 22 1.12 5.17 8.16
CA GLU A 22 0.79 6.46 8.76
C GLU A 22 -0.70 6.79 8.61
N LEU A 23 -1.32 6.45 7.47
CA LEU A 23 -2.74 6.66 7.25
C LEU A 23 -3.60 5.79 8.17
N LEU A 24 -3.24 4.51 8.34
CA LEU A 24 -3.95 3.59 9.22
C LEU A 24 -3.84 4.02 10.69
N ASP A 25 -2.67 4.47 11.13
CA ASP A 25 -2.45 5.02 12.48
C ASP A 25 -3.33 6.26 12.73
N ILE A 26 -3.38 7.20 11.76
CA ILE A 26 -4.26 8.37 11.85
C ILE A 26 -5.74 7.98 11.92
N ALA A 27 -6.12 6.91 11.23
CA ALA A 27 -7.50 6.42 11.17
C ALA A 27 -7.87 5.48 12.32
N ASP A 28 -6.95 5.17 13.23
CA ASP A 28 -7.12 4.21 14.33
C ASP A 28 -7.57 2.83 13.80
N LEU A 29 -6.87 2.35 12.77
CA LEU A 29 -7.17 1.10 12.08
C LEU A 29 -6.10 0.04 12.30
N ASP A 30 -6.52 -1.11 12.84
CA ASP A 30 -5.66 -2.28 13.06
C ASP A 30 -5.47 -3.07 11.74
N GLY A 31 -4.49 -2.66 10.95
CA GLY A 31 -4.06 -3.37 9.75
C GLY A 31 -2.54 -3.49 9.68
N ASP A 32 -2.05 -4.72 9.54
CA ASP A 32 -0.65 -5.00 9.23
C ASP A 32 -0.42 -4.85 7.72
N LEU A 33 0.79 -4.41 7.34
CA LEU A 33 1.17 -4.26 5.95
C LEU A 33 2.14 -5.37 5.53
N ASP A 34 1.80 -6.05 4.44
CA ASP A 34 2.66 -7.02 3.77
C ASP A 34 3.03 -6.50 2.38
N MET A 35 4.31 -6.61 2.02
CA MET A 35 4.83 -6.20 0.71
C MET A 35 5.38 -7.39 -0.06
N ASP A 36 5.15 -7.40 -1.37
CA ASP A 36 5.74 -8.37 -2.29
C ASP A 36 6.07 -7.73 -3.65
N VAL A 37 6.92 -8.39 -4.43
CA VAL A 37 7.22 -8.04 -5.82
C VAL A 37 6.56 -9.03 -6.74
N GLU A 38 5.38 -8.67 -7.25
CA GLU A 38 4.61 -9.50 -8.17
C GLU A 38 4.97 -9.20 -9.62
N GLY A 39 5.93 -9.98 -10.14
CA GLY A 39 6.37 -9.91 -11.52
C GLY A 39 7.11 -8.60 -11.82
N ASP A 40 6.37 -7.56 -12.18
CA ASP A 40 6.91 -6.27 -12.60
C ASP A 40 6.32 -5.07 -11.85
N ARG A 41 5.67 -5.35 -10.71
CA ARG A 41 4.98 -4.41 -9.83
C ARG A 41 5.34 -4.66 -8.37
N ALA A 42 5.34 -3.59 -7.58
CA ALA A 42 5.27 -3.67 -6.14
C ALA A 42 3.81 -3.89 -5.73
N ALA A 43 3.57 -4.86 -4.85
CA ALA A 43 2.27 -5.15 -4.29
C ALA A 43 2.33 -4.87 -2.79
N VAL A 44 1.32 -4.14 -2.27
CA VAL A 44 1.16 -3.86 -0.84
C VAL A 44 -0.23 -4.35 -0.44
N SER A 45 -0.28 -5.17 0.60
CA SER A 45 -1.50 -5.76 1.14
C SER A 45 -1.72 -5.27 2.56
N ILE A 46 -2.98 -4.95 2.89
CA ILE A 46 -3.40 -4.63 4.26
C ILE A 46 -4.10 -5.87 4.81
N VAL A 47 -3.57 -6.45 5.88
CA VAL A 47 -4.07 -7.68 6.51
C VAL A 47 -4.47 -7.35 7.94
N GLY A 48 -5.69 -7.71 8.35
CA GLY A 48 -6.17 -7.33 9.67
C GLY A 48 -7.65 -7.59 9.87
N ALA A 49 -8.17 -7.13 11.00
CA ALA A 49 -9.59 -7.18 11.32
C ALA A 49 -10.29 -5.90 10.83
N ASP A 50 -11.60 -5.99 10.59
CA ASP A 50 -12.47 -4.83 10.35
C ASP A 50 -12.08 -3.88 9.18
N LEU A 51 -11.35 -4.37 8.18
CA LEU A 51 -10.90 -3.59 7.01
C LEU A 51 -12.02 -3.24 6.00
N ASN A 52 -13.29 -3.57 6.27
CA ASN A 52 -14.40 -3.28 5.35
C ASN A 52 -14.53 -1.78 5.02
N GLN A 53 -14.13 -0.92 5.96
CA GLN A 53 -14.13 0.53 5.75
C GLN A 53 -13.06 1.01 4.77
N LEU A 54 -11.95 0.27 4.62
CA LEU A 54 -10.93 0.55 3.61
C LEU A 54 -11.42 0.20 2.20
N VAL A 55 -12.38 -0.72 2.08
CA VAL A 55 -13.06 -0.99 0.81
C VAL A 55 -14.07 0.12 0.50
N GLY A 56 -14.87 0.49 1.49
CA GLY A 56 -15.94 1.47 1.33
C GLY A 56 -17.09 0.95 0.47
N ARG A 57 -18.06 1.81 0.17
CA ARG A 57 -19.19 1.43 -0.66
C ARG A 57 -18.73 1.28 -2.11
N ASP A 58 -19.09 0.17 -2.74
CA ASP A 58 -18.76 -0.11 -4.14
C ASP A 58 -17.24 -0.03 -4.47
N GLY A 59 -16.36 -0.08 -3.45
CA GLY A 59 -14.91 0.03 -3.61
C GLY A 59 -14.34 1.44 -3.66
N GLU A 60 -15.15 2.48 -3.45
CA GLU A 60 -14.74 3.89 -3.65
C GLU A 60 -13.59 4.34 -2.73
N VAL A 61 -13.54 3.82 -1.50
CA VAL A 61 -12.47 4.17 -0.55
C VAL A 61 -11.18 3.48 -0.95
N LEU A 62 -11.25 2.21 -1.35
CA LEU A 62 -10.09 1.46 -1.82
C LEU A 62 -9.47 2.13 -3.05
N GLU A 63 -10.29 2.56 -4.00
CA GLU A 63 -9.82 3.27 -5.19
C GLU A 63 -9.12 4.59 -4.82
N ALA A 64 -9.71 5.37 -3.90
CA ALA A 64 -9.11 6.61 -3.42
C ALA A 64 -7.76 6.36 -2.71
N LEU A 65 -7.68 5.35 -1.84
CA LEU A 65 -6.44 4.97 -1.16
C LEU A 65 -5.38 4.54 -2.17
N GLN A 66 -5.74 3.72 -3.16
CA GLN A 66 -4.82 3.29 -4.21
C GLN A 66 -4.27 4.44 -5.05
N GLU A 67 -5.09 5.46 -5.35
CA GLU A 67 -4.64 6.65 -6.07
C GLU A 67 -3.72 7.52 -5.20
N LEU A 68 -4.06 7.72 -3.93
CA LEU A 68 -3.23 8.49 -3.00
C LEU A 68 -1.87 7.84 -2.76
N THR A 69 -1.83 6.53 -2.54
CA THR A 69 -0.59 5.76 -2.40
C THR A 69 0.24 5.84 -3.68
N ARG A 70 -0.39 5.73 -4.85
CA ARG A 70 0.30 5.92 -6.15
C ARG A 70 0.93 7.31 -6.27
N LEU A 71 0.25 8.36 -5.82
CA LEU A 71 0.80 9.72 -5.79
C LEU A 71 1.94 9.88 -4.79
N ALA A 72 1.90 9.18 -3.65
CA ALA A 72 2.96 9.19 -2.65
C ALA A 72 4.27 8.58 -3.21
N VAL A 73 4.17 7.49 -3.97
CA VAL A 73 5.33 6.83 -4.61
C VAL A 73 5.94 7.66 -5.73
N TYR A 74 5.13 8.40 -6.50
CA TYR A 74 5.61 9.19 -7.63
C TYR A 74 6.29 10.53 -7.26
N ARG A 75 6.18 10.97 -6.00
CA ARG A 75 6.73 12.24 -5.54
C ARG A 75 8.16 12.09 -5.03
#